data_AF-A0A1G0XEP9-F1
#
_entry.id   AF-A0A1G0XEP9-F1
#
_cell.length_a   1.000
_cell.length_b   1.000
_cell.length_c   1.000
_cell.angle_alpha   90.00
_cell.angle_beta   90.00
_cell.angle_gamma   90.00
#
_symmetry.space_group_name_H-M   'P 1'
#
loop_
_entity.id
_entity.type
_entity.pdbx_description
1 polymer ?
#
loop_
_entity_poly.entity_id
_entity_poly.type
_entity_poly.pdbx_seq_one_letter_code
_entity_poly.pdbx_strand_id
1 'polypeptide(L)'
;MAQKIKKKSVITKKKLVSPFNIYWDKKNYLYLFLGFALLIVGYYVMSLGPWDSLESLIVSPIILIVAYILIFPMSIFAKKREATNKSKEEVK
;
A
#
# COMPACT_ATOMS: atom_id res chain seq x y z
N MET A 1 35.56 40.10 35.66
CA MET A 1 34.23 39.58 36.05
C MET A 1 33.78 38.58 34.99
N ALA A 2 33.60 37.30 35.35
CA ALA A 2 33.23 36.25 34.39
C ALA A 2 31.70 36.16 34.28
N GLN A 3 31.16 36.46 33.10
CA GLN A 3 29.73 36.29 32.84
C GLN A 3 29.42 34.81 32.58
N LYS A 4 28.67 34.18 33.49
CA LYS A 4 28.15 32.81 33.28
C LYS A 4 27.05 32.86 32.23
N ILE A 5 27.38 32.49 31.00
CA ILE A 5 26.43 32.32 29.91
C ILE A 5 25.60 31.07 30.23
N LYS A 6 24.36 31.25 30.74
CA LYS A 6 23.39 30.17 30.89
C LYS A 6 22.92 29.75 29.50
N LYS A 7 23.57 28.74 28.91
CA LYS A 7 23.14 28.12 27.66
C LYS A 7 21.79 27.45 27.90
N LYS A 8 20.70 28.12 27.50
CA LYS A 8 19.33 27.59 27.56
C LYS A 8 19.29 26.40 26.59
N SER A 9 19.38 25.18 27.13
CA SER A 9 19.26 23.97 26.33
C SER A 9 17.84 23.90 25.80
N VAL A 10 17.67 24.28 24.54
CA VAL A 10 16.44 24.03 23.80
C VAL A 10 16.39 22.52 23.56
N ILE A 11 15.84 21.78 24.53
CA ILE A 11 15.53 20.37 24.37
C ILE A 11 14.28 20.33 23.49
N THR A 12 14.49 20.37 22.17
CA THR A 12 13.44 20.13 21.19
C THR A 12 13.03 18.68 21.34
N LYS A 13 11.93 18.41 22.07
CA LYS A 13 11.35 17.07 22.19
C LYS A 13 11.00 16.60 20.78
N LYS A 14 11.83 15.73 20.19
CA LYS A 14 11.52 15.09 18.91
C LYS A 14 10.18 14.39 19.09
N LYS A 15 9.16 14.78 18.31
CA LYS A 15 7.89 14.03 18.26
C LYS A 15 8.24 12.61 17.85
N LEU A 16 8.12 11.68 18.79
CA LEU A 16 8.22 10.26 18.50
C LEU A 16 7.01 9.91 17.65
N VAL A 17 7.20 9.94 16.33
CA VAL A 17 6.19 9.44 15.41
C VAL A 17 5.98 7.97 15.75
N SER A 18 4.73 7.62 16.07
CA SER A 18 4.40 6.23 16.41
C SER A 18 4.84 5.34 15.25
N PRO A 19 5.53 4.22 15.53
CA PRO A 19 5.95 3.27 14.49
C PRO A 19 4.76 2.69 13.71
N PHE A 20 3.53 2.88 14.21
CA PHE A 20 2.29 2.44 13.57
C PHE A 20 1.55 3.56 12.80
N ASN A 21 2.14 4.76 12.67
CA ASN A 21 1.45 5.92 12.12
C ASN A 21 1.47 5.96 10.57
N ILE A 22 0.83 4.96 9.94
CA ILE A 22 0.42 4.86 8.52
C ILE A 22 1.21 3.89 7.63
N TYR A 23 0.70 2.65 7.53
CA TYR A 23 0.97 1.72 6.42
C TYR A 23 -0.02 1.92 5.26
N TRP A 24 -1.19 2.48 5.56
CA TRP A 24 -2.30 2.59 4.64
C TRP A 24 -2.35 3.95 3.96
N ASP A 25 -1.80 4.00 2.76
CA ASP A 25 -1.86 5.16 1.88
C ASP A 25 -3.09 5.09 0.95
N LYS A 26 -3.54 6.22 0.38
CA LYS A 26 -4.71 6.22 -0.52
C LYS A 26 -4.54 5.29 -1.73
N LYS A 27 -3.30 5.18 -2.23
CA LYS A 27 -2.95 4.27 -3.33
C LYS A 27 -3.03 2.81 -2.91
N ASN A 28 -2.66 2.51 -1.66
CA ASN A 28 -2.66 1.16 -1.12
C ASN A 28 -4.09 0.64 -0.97
N TYR A 29 -5.01 1.51 -0.59
CA TYR A 29 -6.45 1.22 -0.60
C TYR A 29 -6.99 0.94 -2.01
N LEU A 30 -6.48 1.62 -3.05
CA LEU A 30 -6.89 1.35 -4.42
C LEU A 30 -6.46 -0.06 -4.87
N TYR A 31 -5.21 -0.45 -4.58
CA TYR A 31 -4.74 -1.82 -4.83
C TYR A 31 -5.51 -2.86 -4.02
N LEU A 32 -5.88 -2.54 -2.77
CA LEU A 32 -6.69 -3.40 -1.93
C LEU A 32 -8.06 -3.66 -2.57
N PHE A 33 -8.74 -2.60 -3.00
CA PHE A 33 -10.03 -2.69 -3.66
C PHE A 33 -9.94 -3.48 -4.98
N LEU A 34 -8.88 -3.26 -5.76
CA LEU A 34 -8.61 -4.04 -6.97
C LEU A 34 -8.42 -5.54 -6.65
N GLY A 35 -7.75 -5.87 -5.55
CA GLY A 35 -7.59 -7.25 -5.08
C GLY A 35 -8.95 -7.89 -4.75
N PHE A 36 -9.82 -7.16 -4.05
CA PHE A 36 -11.19 -7.63 -3.80
C PHE A 36 -12.01 -7.81 -5.08
N ALA A 37 -11.89 -6.89 -6.04
CA ALA A 37 -12.55 -7.04 -7.33
C ALA A 37 -12.08 -8.31 -8.06
N LEU A 38 -10.78 -8.60 -8.05
CA LEU A 38 -10.25 -9.85 -8.63
C LEU A 38 -10.73 -11.09 -7.89
N LEU A 39 -10.86 -11.06 -6.56
CA LEU A 39 -11.43 -12.18 -5.80
C LEU A 39 -12.86 -12.47 -6.27
N ILE A 40 -13.69 -11.43 -6.35
CA ILE A 40 -15.08 -11.56 -6.79
C ILE A 40 -15.12 -12.15 -8.20
N VAL A 41 -14.29 -11.64 -9.13
CA VAL A 41 -14.22 -12.17 -10.49
C VAL A 41 -13.74 -13.62 -10.52
N GLY A 42 -12.69 -13.98 -9.77
CA GLY A 42 -12.18 -15.34 -9.73
C GLY A 42 -13.21 -16.35 -9.24
N TYR A 43 -13.89 -16.04 -8.13
CA TYR A 43 -14.98 -16.87 -7.63
C TYR A 43 -16.20 -16.87 -8.55
N TYR A 44 -16.48 -15.76 -9.24
CA TYR A 44 -17.56 -15.71 -10.23
C TYR A 44 -17.27 -16.61 -11.43
N VAL A 45 -16.05 -16.59 -11.97
CA VAL A 45 -15.62 -17.50 -13.05
C VAL A 45 -15.76 -18.95 -12.61
N MET A 46 -15.39 -19.27 -11.36
CA MET A 46 -15.60 -20.60 -10.78
C MET A 46 -17.08 -21.02 -10.74
N SER A 47 -18.01 -20.06 -10.65
CA SER A 47 -19.44 -20.33 -10.56
C SER A 47 -20.15 -20.53 -11.92
N LEU A 48 -19.51 -20.14 -13.03
CA LEU A 48 -20.11 -20.22 -14.36
C LEU A 48 -20.14 -21.65 -14.92
N GLY A 49 -19.16 -22.47 -14.55
CA GLY A 49 -18.99 -23.81 -15.07
C GLY A 49 -19.27 -24.91 -14.04
N PRO A 50 -19.43 -26.16 -14.49
CA PRO A 50 -19.32 -27.31 -13.60
C PRO A 50 -17.98 -27.30 -12.85
N TRP A 51 -17.95 -27.93 -11.69
CA TRP A 51 -16.77 -27.98 -10.83
C TRP A 51 -15.56 -28.66 -11.47
N ASP A 52 -15.76 -29.50 -12.50
CA ASP A 52 -14.73 -30.21 -13.26
C ASP A 52 -14.29 -29.48 -14.54
N SER A 53 -14.87 -28.31 -14.82
CA SER A 53 -14.51 -27.52 -16.00
C SER A 53 -13.17 -26.80 -15.83
N LEU A 54 -12.49 -26.54 -16.96
CA LEU A 54 -11.19 -25.84 -16.98
C LEU A 54 -11.25 -24.45 -16.30
N GLU A 55 -12.38 -23.77 -16.41
CA GLU A 55 -12.61 -22.46 -15.79
C GLU A 55 -12.53 -22.54 -14.25
N SER A 56 -13.12 -23.58 -13.67
CA SER A 56 -13.11 -23.82 -12.23
C SER A 56 -11.78 -24.40 -11.75
N LEU A 57 -11.18 -25.30 -12.52
CA LEU A 57 -10.00 -26.06 -12.09
C LEU A 57 -8.67 -25.33 -12.31
N ILE A 58 -8.61 -24.43 -13.30
CA ILE A 58 -7.36 -23.78 -13.72
C ILE A 58 -7.51 -22.26 -13.71
N VAL A 59 -8.51 -21.72 -14.42
CA VAL A 59 -8.61 -20.27 -14.63
C VAL A 59 -8.88 -19.52 -13.33
N SER A 60 -9.86 -19.97 -12.54
CA SER A 60 -10.19 -19.38 -11.24
C SER A 60 -9.00 -19.42 -10.26
N PRO A 61 -8.37 -20.59 -9.99
CA PRO A 61 -7.20 -20.66 -9.11
C PRO A 61 -6.05 -19.76 -9.53
N ILE A 62 -5.78 -19.60 -10.83
CA ILE A 62 -4.73 -18.69 -11.32
C ILE A 62 -5.06 -17.24 -10.98
N ILE A 63 -6.32 -16.80 -11.21
CA ILE A 63 -6.77 -15.44 -10.88
C ILE A 63 -6.64 -15.18 -9.38
N LEU A 64 -7.07 -16.15 -8.55
CA LEU A 64 -6.98 -16.06 -7.10
C LEU A 64 -5.52 -16.01 -6.63
N ILE A 65 -4.64 -16.84 -7.20
CA ILE A 65 -3.20 -16.82 -6.89
C ILE A 65 -2.59 -15.44 -7.19
N VAL A 66 -2.91 -14.85 -8.35
CA VAL A 66 -2.44 -13.51 -8.70
C VAL A 66 -2.94 -12.47 -7.70
N ALA A 67 -4.22 -12.53 -7.31
CA ALA A 67 -4.77 -11.63 -6.31
C ALA A 67 -4.02 -11.76 -4.97
N TYR A 68 -3.88 -12.99 -4.46
CA TYR A 68 -3.27 -13.27 -3.15
C TYR A 68 -1.76 -13.05 -3.08
N ILE A 69 -1.00 -13.40 -4.13
CA ILE A 69 0.46 -13.34 -4.10
C ILE A 69 0.99 -12.00 -4.61
N LEU A 70 0.32 -11.36 -5.57
CA LEU A 70 0.81 -10.11 -6.16
C LEU A 70 0.06 -8.91 -5.61
N ILE A 71 -1.27 -8.88 -5.72
CA ILE A 71 -2.05 -7.67 -5.45
C ILE A 71 -2.14 -7.35 -3.96
N PHE A 72 -2.44 -8.34 -3.11
CA PHE A 72 -2.53 -8.10 -1.65
C PHE A 72 -1.18 -7.68 -1.04
N PRO A 73 -0.05 -8.35 -1.34
CA PRO A 73 1.24 -7.92 -0.83
C PRO A 73 1.65 -6.55 -1.38
N MET A 74 1.37 -6.28 -2.66
CA MET A 74 1.62 -4.96 -3.24
C MET A 74 0.78 -3.87 -2.56
N SER A 75 -0.48 -4.15 -2.23
CA SER A 75 -1.34 -3.23 -1.48
C SER A 75 -0.74 -2.88 -0.12
N ILE A 76 -0.15 -3.85 0.59
CA ILE A 76 0.40 -3.63 1.93
C ILE A 76 1.79 -2.98 1.87
N PHE A 77 2.67 -3.44 0.97
CA PHE A 77 4.08 -3.04 0.92
C PHE A 77 4.37 -1.83 0.03
N ALA A 78 3.39 -1.33 -0.74
CA ALA A 78 3.54 -0.11 -1.54
C ALA A 78 3.65 1.14 -0.63
N LYS A 79 4.77 1.30 0.06
CA LYS A 79 5.08 2.54 0.76
C LYS A 79 5.44 3.58 -0.29
N LYS A 80 4.76 4.73 -0.28
CA LYS A 80 5.12 5.88 -1.09
C LYS A 80 6.59 6.24 -0.79
N ARG A 81 7.48 5.95 -1.74
CA ARG A 81 8.74 6.68 -1.81
C ARG A 81 8.35 8.07 -2.29
N GLU A 82 8.58 9.09 -1.47
CA GLU A 82 8.52 10.49 -1.86
C GLU A 82 9.54 10.69 -2.99
N ALA A 83 9.19 10.30 -4.22
CA ALA A 83 9.89 10.77 -5.40
C ALA A 83 9.54 12.25 -5.49
N THR A 84 10.46 13.09 -5.01
CA THR A 84 10.54 14.53 -5.27
C THR A 84 10.22 14.79 -6.75
N ASN A 85 8.96 15.04 -7.06
CA ASN A 85 8.53 15.53 -8.35
C ASN A 85 8.24 17.02 -8.17
N LYS A 86 9.33 17.78 -8.12
CA LYS A 86 9.34 19.24 -8.11
C LYS A 86 9.69 19.79 -9.50
N SER A 87 9.18 19.17 -10.58
CA SER A 87 9.55 19.54 -11.96
C SER A 87 8.37 19.67 -12.94
N LYS A 88 7.16 20.04 -12.48
CA LYS A 88 6.05 20.37 -13.40
C LYS A 88 5.26 21.64 -13.07
N GLU A 89 5.84 22.57 -12.31
CA GLU A 89 5.23 23.90 -12.08
C GLU A 89 6.01 25.07 -12.69
N GLU A 90 7.15 24.85 -13.36
CA GLU A 90 7.90 25.91 -14.06
C GLU A 90 7.68 25.91 -15.58
N VAL A 91 6.50 25.54 -16.07
CA VAL A 91 6.06 25.92 -17.43
C VAL A 91 4.54 26.00 -17.45
N LYS A 92 3.96 27.04 -16.85
CA LYS A 92 2.71 27.61 -17.36
C LYS A 92 2.55 29.05 -16.90
#